data_AF-A0A7C4YEH1-F1
#
_entry.id   AF-A0A7C4YEH1-F1
#
_cell.length_a   1.000
_cell.length_b   1.000
_cell.length_c   1.000
_cell.angle_alpha   90.00
_cell.angle_beta   90.00
_cell.angle_gamma   90.00
#
_symmetry.space_group_name_H-M   'P 1'
#
loop_
_entity.id
_entity.type
_entity.pdbx_description
1 polymer ?
#
loop_
_entity_poly.entity_id
_entity_poly.type
_entity_poly.pdbx_seq_one_letter_code
_entity_poly.pdbx_strand_id
1 'polypeptide(L)'
;MEKPPVNPVNKVELPKIEQSVEHFSTSKQEKNIEPEQVHILGSKSDIEKFKEFVSKNENKKDRESIEEFLKESGLENIPNIETHFFFHQHSTSEDGKMVADRLDDKDIFIPENAGWDKERLETWKKISSGEFTPEQAIEHEKERGKPFFWPDYFKTIFEKLHGTNKEVLLVDVKSDSEVYQELVSFFDKENRYWNLIDKSKSYEETCERIANASEFESILQTERENEILENMKTNLLELLKEKPELQKEENLKILFTIGSFHTRLYHEMKKSGNNVSREFQSSPYTFHPRMAVERVIHFKGSEKAKEYMPKILLIWLLKRLNMKYQDISTKVLSRFSDEQTRELFEMYKKSESDDKFRGEAQTWVVEQFKNKN
;
A
#
# COMPACT_ATOMS: atom_id res chain seq x y z
N MET A 1 53.22 -32.91 33.44
CA MET A 1 53.82 -32.32 34.66
C MET A 1 53.60 -30.82 34.56
N GLU A 2 52.97 -30.07 35.44
CA GLU A 2 52.14 -30.26 36.63
C GLU A 2 51.24 -29.00 36.65
N LYS A 3 49.97 -29.12 37.05
CA LYS A 3 49.10 -27.95 37.30
C LYS A 3 49.62 -27.19 38.53
N PRO A 4 49.59 -25.85 38.55
CA PRO A 4 49.53 -25.11 39.80
C PRO A 4 48.07 -24.75 40.17
N PRO A 5 47.82 -24.45 41.46
CA PRO A 5 46.61 -24.89 42.14
C PRO A 5 45.52 -23.81 42.22
N VAL A 6 44.28 -24.29 42.21
CA VAL A 6 43.11 -23.58 42.74
C VAL A 6 43.25 -23.55 44.26
N ASN A 7 43.16 -22.36 44.86
CA ASN A 7 42.84 -22.24 46.28
C ASN A 7 41.67 -21.26 46.47
N PRO A 8 40.79 -21.52 47.45
CA PRO A 8 39.45 -20.97 47.51
C PRO A 8 39.38 -19.82 48.52
N VAL A 9 38.13 -19.37 48.74
CA VAL A 9 37.66 -18.66 49.93
C VAL A 9 37.64 -17.13 49.80
N ASN A 10 36.45 -16.55 49.61
CA ASN A 10 35.76 -15.91 50.73
C ASN A 10 34.30 -15.56 50.34
N LYS A 11 33.35 -16.25 50.97
CA LYS A 11 31.99 -15.75 51.15
C LYS A 11 32.08 -14.55 52.09
N VAL A 12 31.80 -13.37 51.57
CA VAL A 12 31.48 -12.20 52.38
C VAL A 12 29.99 -11.94 52.19
N GLU A 13 29.20 -12.37 53.17
CA GLU A 13 27.89 -11.76 53.41
C GLU A 13 28.10 -10.39 54.06
N LEU A 14 27.27 -9.43 53.66
CA LEU A 14 26.70 -8.28 54.41
C LEU A 14 26.33 -7.16 53.40
N PRO A 15 25.39 -6.25 53.69
CA PRO A 15 24.19 -6.33 54.51
C PRO A 15 22.91 -6.00 53.69
N LYS A 16 21.75 -6.39 54.23
CA LYS A 16 20.45 -5.92 53.76
C LYS A 16 20.38 -4.40 53.89
N ILE A 17 20.20 -3.72 52.77
CA ILE A 17 19.75 -2.33 52.73
C ILE A 17 18.42 -2.32 52.00
N GLU A 18 17.37 -2.10 52.78
CA GLU A 18 16.06 -1.69 52.31
C GLU A 18 16.22 -0.36 51.57
N GLN A 19 16.00 -0.37 50.26
CA GLN A 19 15.59 0.83 49.55
C GLN A 19 14.36 0.47 48.70
N SER A 20 13.26 1.06 49.15
CA SER A 20 11.99 1.21 48.47
C SER A 20 12.20 1.65 47.02
N VAL A 21 12.05 0.72 46.09
CA VAL A 21 11.72 1.04 44.70
C VAL A 21 10.22 0.92 44.61
N GLU A 22 9.54 2.06 44.49
CA GLU A 22 8.15 2.11 44.07
C GLU A 22 8.00 1.27 42.80
N HIS A 23 7.27 0.17 42.93
CA HIS A 23 6.74 -0.55 41.79
C HIS A 23 5.79 0.39 41.05
N PHE A 24 6.30 1.10 40.04
CA PHE A 24 5.50 1.46 38.89
C PHE A 24 5.17 0.15 38.16
N SER A 25 4.14 -0.51 38.68
CA SER A 25 3.34 -1.45 37.92
C SER A 25 2.75 -0.66 36.76
N THR A 26 3.43 -0.67 35.62
CA THR A 26 2.78 -0.38 34.35
C THR A 26 1.77 -1.51 34.16
N SER A 27 0.56 -1.27 34.63
CA SER A 27 -0.62 -2.03 34.27
C SER A 27 -0.60 -2.16 32.76
N LYS A 28 -0.27 -3.35 32.26
CA LYS A 28 -0.77 -3.79 30.97
C LYS A 28 -2.29 -3.68 31.07
N GLN A 29 -2.84 -2.55 30.63
CA GLN A 29 -4.17 -2.56 30.07
C GLN A 29 -4.03 -3.35 28.77
N GLU A 30 -4.03 -4.68 28.91
CA GLU A 30 -4.65 -5.54 27.92
C GLU A 30 -6.07 -5.00 27.80
N LYS A 31 -6.29 -4.13 26.81
CA LYS A 31 -7.62 -3.95 26.28
C LYS A 31 -8.00 -5.34 25.79
N ASN A 32 -8.77 -6.05 26.60
CA ASN A 32 -9.62 -7.13 26.16
C ASN A 32 -10.47 -6.55 25.03
N ILE A 33 -10.01 -6.74 23.81
CA ILE A 33 -10.84 -6.61 22.62
C ILE A 33 -11.71 -7.85 22.69
N GLU A 34 -12.95 -7.65 23.13
CA GLU A 34 -14.03 -8.65 23.05
C GLU A 34 -14.02 -9.26 21.64
N PRO A 35 -13.80 -10.58 21.48
CA PRO A 35 -13.75 -11.24 20.17
C PRO A 35 -15.04 -11.12 19.34
N GLU A 36 -16.13 -10.65 19.96
CA GLU A 36 -17.44 -10.48 19.33
C GLU A 36 -17.60 -9.14 18.59
N GLN A 37 -16.60 -8.24 18.63
CA GLN A 37 -16.60 -6.97 17.89
C GLN A 37 -15.66 -6.97 16.67
N VAL A 38 -15.50 -8.11 15.99
CA VAL A 38 -15.06 -8.08 14.60
C VAL A 38 -16.19 -7.47 13.77
N HIS A 39 -16.23 -6.15 13.70
CA HIS A 39 -17.06 -5.42 12.74
C HIS A 39 -16.75 -5.98 11.36
N ILE A 40 -17.69 -6.70 10.77
CA ILE A 40 -17.61 -7.12 9.37
C ILE A 40 -17.86 -5.85 8.54
N LEU A 41 -16.85 -4.99 8.37
CA LEU A 41 -16.95 -3.85 7.46
C LEU A 41 -17.22 -4.41 6.05
N GLY A 42 -18.38 -4.08 5.49
CA GLY A 42 -18.88 -4.68 4.26
C GLY A 42 -20.40 -4.83 4.24
N SER A 43 -21.08 -4.57 5.35
CA SER A 43 -22.50 -4.26 5.31
C SER A 43 -22.72 -2.85 4.74
N LYS A 44 -23.86 -2.63 4.10
CA LYS A 44 -24.27 -1.30 3.64
C LYS A 44 -24.24 -0.26 4.77
N SER A 45 -24.56 -0.66 6.00
CA SER A 45 -24.55 0.23 7.18
C SER A 45 -23.14 0.71 7.53
N ASP A 46 -22.14 -0.14 7.42
CA ASP A 46 -20.74 0.23 7.71
C ASP A 46 -20.20 1.19 6.65
N ILE A 47 -20.57 0.97 5.38
CA ILE A 47 -20.21 1.88 4.28
C ILE A 47 -20.83 3.25 4.50
N GLU A 48 -22.11 3.33 4.86
CA GLU A 48 -22.76 4.63 5.11
C GLU A 48 -22.17 5.37 6.32
N LYS A 49 -21.83 4.66 7.40
CA LYS A 49 -21.10 5.26 8.54
C LYS A 49 -19.74 5.78 8.12
N PHE A 50 -19.03 5.05 7.27
CA PHE A 50 -17.74 5.48 6.77
C PHE A 50 -17.85 6.67 5.80
N LYS A 51 -18.85 6.67 4.92
CA LYS A 51 -19.16 7.84 4.08
C LYS A 51 -19.46 9.07 4.95
N GLU A 52 -20.17 8.89 6.07
CA GLU A 52 -20.40 9.97 7.02
C GLU A 52 -19.09 10.48 7.65
N PHE A 53 -18.19 9.58 8.05
CA PHE A 53 -16.84 9.94 8.51
C PHE A 53 -16.07 10.75 7.45
N VAL A 54 -16.07 10.30 6.20
CA VAL A 54 -15.38 10.98 5.09
C VAL A 54 -16.00 12.34 4.78
N SER A 55 -17.34 12.44 4.77
CA SER A 55 -18.04 13.71 4.50
C SER A 55 -17.74 14.79 5.55
N LYS A 56 -17.41 14.40 6.79
CA LYS A 56 -16.98 15.35 7.83
C LYS A 56 -15.60 15.95 7.56
N ASN A 57 -14.80 15.29 6.71
CA ASN A 57 -13.47 15.72 6.26
C ASN A 57 -13.48 16.38 4.85
N GLU A 58 -14.66 16.53 4.22
CA GLU A 58 -14.83 17.19 2.91
C GLU A 58 -14.72 18.73 2.96
N ASN A 59 -14.11 19.31 4.01
CA ASN A 59 -13.65 20.70 3.99
C ASN A 59 -12.39 20.86 3.12
N LYS A 60 -12.46 20.41 1.87
CA LYS A 60 -11.39 20.63 0.89
C LYS A 60 -11.74 21.87 0.09
N LYS A 61 -11.17 22.99 0.55
CA LYS A 61 -10.91 24.19 -0.25
C LYS A 61 -10.60 23.78 -1.70
N ASP A 62 -11.07 24.58 -2.66
CA ASP A 62 -10.66 24.49 -4.05
C ASP A 62 -9.18 24.12 -4.13
N ARG A 63 -8.89 22.95 -4.74
CA ARG A 63 -7.56 22.35 -4.69
C ARG A 63 -6.62 23.22 -5.52
N GLU A 64 -6.04 24.22 -4.89
CA GLU A 64 -4.98 25.06 -5.43
C GLU A 64 -3.79 24.20 -5.88
N SER A 65 -3.02 24.72 -6.84
CA SER A 65 -1.78 24.10 -7.30
C SER A 65 -0.72 24.08 -6.17
N ILE A 66 0.32 23.26 -6.30
CA ILE A 66 1.47 23.29 -5.39
C ILE A 66 2.12 24.67 -5.41
N GLU A 67 2.32 25.25 -6.60
CA GLU A 67 2.95 26.58 -6.74
C GLU A 67 2.14 27.68 -6.06
N GLU A 68 0.82 27.65 -6.20
CA GLU A 68 -0.09 28.59 -5.54
C GLU A 68 -0.01 28.45 -4.01
N PHE A 69 -0.12 27.23 -3.49
CA PHE A 69 0.03 26.95 -2.06
C PHE A 69 1.37 27.46 -1.50
N LEU A 70 2.48 27.20 -2.21
CA LEU A 70 3.81 27.63 -1.80
C LEU A 70 3.93 29.16 -1.76
N LYS A 71 3.28 29.85 -2.70
CA LYS A 71 3.24 31.31 -2.78
C LYS A 71 2.41 31.91 -1.65
N GLU A 72 1.23 31.35 -1.38
CA GLU A 72 0.39 31.76 -0.25
C GLU A 72 1.08 31.50 1.10
N SER A 73 1.94 30.48 1.15
CA SER A 73 2.76 30.14 2.32
C SER A 73 3.99 31.05 2.51
N GLY A 74 4.17 32.06 1.65
CA GLY A 74 5.19 33.11 1.80
C GLY A 74 6.56 32.76 1.23
N LEU A 75 6.68 31.77 0.33
CA LEU A 75 7.92 31.58 -0.43
C LEU A 75 8.04 32.65 -1.52
N GLU A 76 9.14 33.41 -1.47
CA GLU A 76 9.40 34.51 -2.42
C GLU A 76 9.79 33.99 -3.81
N ASN A 77 10.59 32.92 -3.86
CA ASN A 77 11.06 32.29 -5.09
C ASN A 77 10.59 30.85 -5.14
N ILE A 78 9.82 30.51 -6.18
CA ILE A 78 9.25 29.18 -6.38
C ILE A 78 9.74 28.68 -7.74
N PRO A 79 10.50 27.56 -7.79
CA PRO A 79 10.93 26.97 -9.05
C PRO A 79 9.73 26.40 -9.81
N ASN A 80 9.86 26.18 -11.13
CA ASN A 80 8.87 25.37 -11.86
C ASN A 80 8.94 23.92 -11.36
N ILE A 81 7.87 23.42 -10.77
CA ILE A 81 7.86 22.08 -10.14
C ILE A 81 7.34 21.06 -11.14
N GLU A 82 8.22 20.19 -11.63
CA GLU A 82 7.90 19.17 -12.62
C GLU A 82 7.76 17.80 -11.96
N THR A 83 6.53 17.29 -11.82
CA THR A 83 6.31 15.96 -11.24
C THR A 83 6.11 14.90 -12.34
N HIS A 84 7.01 13.92 -12.38
CA HIS A 84 6.88 12.75 -13.22
C HIS A 84 6.35 11.55 -12.41
N PHE A 85 5.11 11.16 -12.68
CA PHE A 85 4.52 9.95 -12.11
C PHE A 85 5.00 8.70 -12.85
N PHE A 86 5.61 7.77 -12.14
CA PHE A 86 5.87 6.43 -12.66
C PHE A 86 4.93 5.42 -11.99
N PHE A 87 4.00 4.89 -12.78
CA PHE A 87 2.98 3.93 -12.35
C PHE A 87 3.43 2.50 -12.62
N HIS A 88 3.68 1.72 -11.56
CA HIS A 88 4.24 0.37 -11.69
C HIS A 88 3.72 -0.61 -10.63
N GLN A 89 4.27 -1.82 -10.60
CA GLN A 89 4.06 -2.86 -9.60
C GLN A 89 5.25 -2.92 -8.63
N HIS A 90 4.99 -3.29 -7.37
CA HIS A 90 6.03 -3.35 -6.32
C HIS A 90 6.40 -4.80 -6.02
N SER A 91 6.90 -5.57 -6.99
CA SER A 91 6.99 -7.03 -6.80
C SER A 91 8.37 -7.64 -6.99
N THR A 92 9.21 -7.06 -7.84
CA THR A 92 10.46 -7.68 -8.28
C THR A 92 11.62 -6.68 -8.32
N SER A 93 12.84 -7.21 -8.40
CA SER A 93 14.02 -6.40 -8.69
C SER A 93 13.95 -5.70 -10.05
N GLU A 94 13.30 -6.33 -11.04
CA GLU A 94 13.10 -5.69 -12.35
C GLU A 94 12.18 -4.46 -12.24
N ASP A 95 11.13 -4.53 -11.43
CA ASP A 95 10.31 -3.35 -11.12
C ASP A 95 11.15 -2.24 -10.46
N GLY A 96 12.04 -2.61 -9.53
CA GLY A 96 12.95 -1.69 -8.85
C GLY A 96 13.97 -1.06 -9.81
N LYS A 97 14.45 -1.84 -10.80
CA LYS A 97 15.34 -1.35 -11.85
C LYS A 97 14.65 -0.31 -12.74
N MET A 98 13.38 -0.52 -13.10
CA MET A 98 12.63 0.47 -13.85
C MET A 98 12.51 1.80 -13.09
N VAL A 99 12.34 1.76 -11.77
CA VAL A 99 12.40 2.97 -10.93
C VAL A 99 13.79 3.59 -10.95
N ALA A 100 14.83 2.78 -10.73
CA ALA A 100 16.22 3.22 -10.69
C ALA A 100 16.66 3.93 -11.98
N ASP A 101 16.29 3.40 -13.14
CA ASP A 101 16.63 3.97 -14.46
C ASP A 101 16.02 5.37 -14.68
N ARG A 102 15.04 5.78 -13.87
CA ARG A 102 14.36 7.08 -13.95
C ARG A 102 14.85 8.11 -12.93
N LEU A 103 15.84 7.77 -12.10
CA LEU A 103 16.35 8.66 -11.05
C LEU A 103 17.37 9.70 -11.54
N ASP A 104 18.08 9.43 -12.63
CA ASP A 104 19.32 10.17 -12.97
C ASP A 104 19.13 11.69 -13.06
N ASP A 105 18.08 12.13 -13.76
CA ASP A 105 17.80 13.54 -14.04
C ASP A 105 16.80 14.20 -13.06
N LYS A 106 16.64 13.60 -11.88
CA LYS A 106 15.65 14.02 -10.86
C LYS A 106 16.35 14.60 -9.64
N ASP A 107 15.76 15.65 -9.08
CA ASP A 107 16.28 16.33 -7.90
C ASP A 107 15.68 15.75 -6.62
N ILE A 108 14.39 15.39 -6.70
CA ILE A 108 13.61 14.84 -5.59
C ILE A 108 13.06 13.47 -5.99
N PHE A 109 13.22 12.50 -5.08
CA PHE A 109 12.60 11.20 -5.17
C PHE A 109 11.49 11.03 -4.14
N ILE A 110 10.32 10.57 -4.59
CA ILE A 110 9.14 10.31 -3.77
C ILE A 110 8.68 8.87 -4.00
N PRO A 111 9.06 7.93 -3.11
CA PRO A 111 8.60 6.54 -3.17
C PRO A 111 7.28 6.30 -2.44
N GLU A 112 6.43 5.42 -2.99
CA GLU A 112 5.27 4.89 -2.26
C GLU A 112 5.71 4.15 -0.99
N ASN A 113 5.26 4.63 0.17
CA ASN A 113 5.61 4.10 1.48
C ASN A 113 4.46 4.30 2.47
N ALA A 114 3.33 3.62 2.25
CA ALA A 114 2.24 3.63 3.23
C ALA A 114 2.75 3.17 4.60
N GLY A 115 2.38 3.91 5.64
CA GLY A 115 2.79 3.59 7.01
C GLY A 115 4.24 3.95 7.32
N TRP A 116 4.78 4.98 6.67
CA TRP A 116 6.11 5.46 7.00
C TRP A 116 6.13 6.21 8.34
N ASP A 117 7.33 6.38 8.88
CA ASP A 117 7.61 7.19 10.07
C ASP A 117 8.96 7.92 9.88
N LYS A 118 9.34 8.73 10.87
CA LYS A 118 10.58 9.52 10.81
C LYS A 118 11.84 8.67 10.62
N GLU A 119 11.89 7.48 11.23
CA GLU A 119 13.04 6.58 11.13
C GLU A 119 13.17 6.00 9.71
N ARG A 120 12.05 5.67 9.05
CA ARG A 120 12.05 5.29 7.64
C ARG A 120 12.60 6.42 6.78
N LEU A 121 12.07 7.64 6.92
CA LEU A 121 12.53 8.80 6.14
C LEU A 121 14.03 9.03 6.33
N GLU A 122 14.51 8.92 7.56
CA GLU A 122 15.94 9.05 7.88
C GLU A 122 16.77 7.97 7.17
N THR A 123 16.31 6.72 7.15
CA THR A 123 16.99 5.63 6.43
C THR A 123 17.15 5.95 4.94
N TRP A 124 16.09 6.42 4.30
CA TRP A 124 16.13 6.85 2.90
C TRP A 124 17.08 8.02 2.65
N LYS A 125 17.10 9.01 3.54
CA LYS A 125 18.03 10.15 3.48
C LYS A 125 19.49 9.71 3.65
N LYS A 126 19.77 8.79 4.57
CA LYS A 126 21.11 8.22 4.80
C LYS A 126 21.63 7.41 3.63
N ILE A 127 20.75 6.71 2.91
CA ILE A 127 21.14 6.06 1.65
C ILE A 127 21.51 7.12 0.62
N SER A 128 20.65 8.13 0.42
CA SER A 128 20.91 9.18 -0.56
C SER A 128 22.22 9.92 -0.32
N SER A 129 22.57 10.21 0.93
CA SER A 129 23.85 10.83 1.30
C SER A 129 25.06 9.89 1.22
N GLY A 130 24.83 8.57 1.13
CA GLY A 130 25.87 7.54 1.17
C GLY A 130 26.35 7.18 2.59
N GLU A 131 25.66 7.63 3.64
CA GLU A 131 25.93 7.22 5.02
C GLU A 131 25.57 5.74 5.23
N PHE A 132 24.48 5.28 4.62
CA PHE A 132 24.07 3.88 4.61
C PHE A 132 24.32 3.25 3.24
N THR A 133 25.02 2.12 3.22
CA THR A 133 24.99 1.20 2.07
C THR A 133 23.59 0.61 1.89
N PRO A 134 23.23 0.15 0.67
CA PRO A 134 21.96 -0.53 0.42
C PRO A 134 21.71 -1.69 1.40
N GLU A 135 22.73 -2.50 1.69
CA GLU A 135 22.64 -3.62 2.64
C GLU A 135 22.33 -3.15 4.07
N GLN A 136 22.99 -2.09 4.54
CA GLN A 136 22.75 -1.53 5.88
C GLN A 136 21.33 -0.98 6.01
N ALA A 137 20.82 -0.32 4.98
CA ALA A 137 19.45 0.19 4.99
C ALA A 137 18.40 -0.92 5.02
N ILE A 138 18.60 -1.97 4.21
CA ILE A 138 17.71 -3.14 4.22
C ILE A 138 17.72 -3.82 5.58
N GLU A 139 18.89 -3.96 6.22
CA GLU A 139 18.97 -4.56 7.54
C GLU A 139 18.31 -3.69 8.62
N HIS A 140 18.57 -2.39 8.59
CA HIS A 140 17.92 -1.44 9.49
C HIS A 140 16.39 -1.50 9.36
N GLU A 141 15.84 -1.55 8.14
CA GLU A 141 14.39 -1.69 7.94
C GLU A 141 13.80 -2.98 8.52
N LYS A 142 14.55 -4.09 8.54
CA LYS A 142 14.11 -5.34 9.19
C LYS A 142 14.16 -5.25 10.71
N GLU A 143 15.18 -4.62 11.27
CA GLU A 143 15.39 -4.48 12.71
C GLU A 143 14.31 -3.62 13.38
N ARG A 144 13.67 -2.73 12.62
CA ARG A 144 12.56 -1.87 13.09
C ARG A 144 11.33 -2.63 13.56
N GLY A 145 11.23 -3.94 13.27
CA GLY A 145 10.10 -4.78 13.70
C GLY A 145 8.77 -4.40 13.04
N LYS A 146 8.81 -3.58 11.98
CA LYS A 146 7.66 -3.20 11.16
C LYS A 146 7.67 -4.00 9.85
N PRO A 147 6.51 -4.21 9.21
CA PRO A 147 6.48 -4.88 7.92
C PRO A 147 7.35 -4.14 6.89
N PHE A 148 8.32 -4.87 6.33
CA PHE A 148 9.15 -4.43 5.23
C PHE A 148 8.97 -5.42 4.07
N PHE A 149 8.06 -5.06 3.16
CA PHE A 149 7.72 -5.87 2.01
C PHE A 149 8.71 -5.62 0.86
N TRP A 150 8.93 -6.62 0.00
CA TRP A 150 9.70 -6.49 -1.24
C TRP A 150 11.15 -5.98 -1.08
N PRO A 151 11.99 -6.64 -0.27
CA PRO A 151 13.38 -6.22 -0.05
C PRO A 151 14.19 -6.12 -1.35
N ASP A 152 13.96 -7.00 -2.32
CA ASP A 152 14.70 -6.98 -3.60
C ASP A 152 14.33 -5.77 -4.48
N TYR A 153 13.07 -5.34 -4.43
CA TYR A 153 12.60 -4.13 -5.11
C TYR A 153 13.30 -2.89 -4.53
N PHE A 154 13.26 -2.74 -3.19
CA PHE A 154 13.88 -1.60 -2.52
C PHE A 154 15.41 -1.62 -2.64
N LYS A 155 16.04 -2.79 -2.56
CA LYS A 155 17.49 -2.92 -2.71
C LYS A 155 17.97 -2.31 -4.04
N THR A 156 17.29 -2.62 -5.14
CA THR A 156 17.65 -2.11 -6.47
C THR A 156 17.55 -0.58 -6.54
N ILE A 157 16.54 0.00 -5.89
CA ILE A 157 16.39 1.46 -5.81
C ILE A 157 17.48 2.07 -4.93
N PHE A 158 17.78 1.45 -3.78
CA PHE A 158 18.82 1.91 -2.85
C PHE A 158 20.21 1.90 -3.49
N GLU A 159 20.53 0.88 -4.29
CA GLU A 159 21.79 0.81 -5.06
C GLU A 159 21.95 2.01 -5.99
N LYS A 160 20.87 2.45 -6.63
CA LYS A 160 20.89 3.63 -7.52
C LYS A 160 20.90 4.95 -6.76
N LEU A 161 20.18 5.03 -5.64
CA LEU A 161 20.06 6.24 -4.83
C LEU A 161 21.34 6.54 -4.03
N HIS A 162 22.12 5.51 -3.72
CA HIS A 162 23.30 5.59 -2.85
C HIS A 162 24.30 6.68 -3.25
N GLY A 163 24.52 7.66 -2.37
CA GLY A 163 25.49 8.73 -2.57
C GLY A 163 25.14 9.74 -3.67
N THR A 164 23.90 9.72 -4.17
CA THR A 164 23.43 10.68 -5.19
C THR A 164 23.12 12.07 -4.63
N ASN A 165 22.97 12.20 -3.31
CA ASN A 165 22.54 13.41 -2.62
C ASN A 165 21.21 14.00 -3.12
N LYS A 166 20.37 13.18 -3.75
CA LYS A 166 19.00 13.57 -4.12
C LYS A 166 18.14 13.75 -2.88
N GLU A 167 17.20 14.67 -2.92
CA GLU A 167 16.23 14.80 -1.83
C GLU A 167 15.27 13.63 -1.84
N VAL A 168 14.91 13.15 -0.65
CA VAL A 168 13.87 12.12 -0.50
C VAL A 168 12.75 12.66 0.36
N LEU A 169 11.53 12.58 -0.14
CA LEU A 169 10.30 12.89 0.60
C LEU A 169 9.43 11.64 0.69
N LEU A 170 8.90 11.39 1.89
CA LEU A 170 7.82 10.42 2.08
C LEU A 170 6.53 11.21 2.29
N VAL A 171 5.64 11.15 1.29
CA VAL A 171 4.38 11.92 1.28
C VAL A 171 3.16 11.04 1.48
N ASP A 172 3.35 9.73 1.56
CA ASP A 172 2.28 8.78 1.84
C ASP A 172 1.70 8.96 3.26
N VAL A 173 0.69 8.19 3.61
CA VAL A 173 0.11 8.19 4.95
C VAL A 173 1.12 7.67 5.98
N LYS A 174 1.22 8.35 7.13
CA LYS A 174 2.11 7.95 8.23
C LYS A 174 1.55 6.75 8.99
N SER A 175 2.42 6.02 9.69
CA SER A 175 2.01 4.83 10.45
C SER A 175 1.02 5.11 11.58
N ASP A 176 0.92 6.34 12.05
CA ASP A 176 0.02 6.78 13.11
C ASP A 176 -1.25 7.50 12.59
N SER A 177 -1.42 7.64 11.28
CA SER A 177 -2.64 8.25 10.73
C SER A 177 -3.85 7.31 10.82
N GLU A 178 -5.04 7.86 11.06
CA GLU A 178 -6.29 7.11 11.13
C GLU A 178 -6.54 6.32 9.83
N VAL A 179 -6.30 6.94 8.68
CA VAL A 179 -6.43 6.30 7.37
C VAL A 179 -5.50 5.10 7.23
N TYR A 180 -4.25 5.19 7.71
CA TYR A 180 -3.34 4.05 7.66
C TYR A 180 -3.80 2.91 8.59
N GLN A 181 -4.27 3.23 9.80
CA GLN A 181 -4.80 2.23 10.72
C GLN A 181 -6.03 1.51 10.15
N GLU A 182 -6.93 2.25 9.48
CA GLU A 182 -8.07 1.66 8.77
C GLU A 182 -7.66 0.81 7.57
N LEU A 183 -6.66 1.23 6.80
CA LEU A 183 -6.10 0.41 5.71
C LEU A 183 -5.49 -0.89 6.24
N VAL A 184 -4.68 -0.83 7.30
CA VAL A 184 -4.12 -2.03 7.94
C VAL A 184 -5.23 -2.92 8.47
N SER A 185 -6.22 -2.34 9.17
CA SER A 185 -7.41 -3.04 9.67
C SER A 185 -8.26 -3.65 8.56
N PHE A 186 -8.25 -3.08 7.34
CA PHE A 186 -8.91 -3.65 6.18
C PHE A 186 -8.11 -4.78 5.51
N PHE A 187 -6.77 -4.74 5.58
CA PHE A 187 -5.88 -5.70 4.91
C PHE A 187 -5.31 -6.79 5.82
N ASP A 188 -5.43 -6.68 7.14
CA ASP A 188 -4.89 -7.67 8.09
C ASP A 188 -5.44 -9.07 7.79
N LYS A 189 -4.61 -10.11 7.94
CA LYS A 189 -4.75 -11.45 7.31
C LYS A 189 -6.04 -12.20 7.64
N GLU A 190 -6.79 -11.78 8.65
CA GLU A 190 -8.15 -12.28 8.91
C GLU A 190 -9.23 -11.62 8.03
N ASN A 191 -8.87 -10.68 7.14
CA ASN A 191 -9.82 -9.84 6.43
C ASN A 191 -10.45 -10.43 5.16
N ARG A 192 -11.77 -10.49 5.30
CA ARG A 192 -12.79 -9.92 4.42
C ARG A 192 -12.74 -10.36 2.97
N TYR A 193 -11.94 -9.84 2.04
CA TYR A 193 -12.04 -10.27 0.63
C TYR A 193 -12.04 -11.79 0.42
N TRP A 194 -11.21 -12.51 1.19
CA TRP A 194 -11.17 -13.97 1.13
C TRP A 194 -12.32 -14.66 1.88
N ASN A 195 -12.88 -13.98 2.89
CA ASN A 195 -14.04 -14.38 3.70
C ASN A 195 -15.40 -13.84 3.20
N LEU A 196 -15.41 -13.03 2.12
CA LEU A 196 -16.64 -12.54 1.48
C LEU A 196 -17.39 -13.68 0.80
N ILE A 197 -16.66 -14.72 0.42
CA ILE A 197 -17.16 -15.84 -0.35
C ILE A 197 -17.55 -16.95 0.63
N ASP A 198 -18.86 -17.03 0.83
CA ASP A 198 -19.53 -17.89 1.80
C ASP A 198 -20.45 -18.84 1.03
N LYS A 199 -20.32 -20.14 1.30
CA LYS A 199 -21.10 -21.18 0.60
C LYS A 199 -22.61 -21.08 0.86
N SER A 200 -23.01 -20.42 1.95
CA SER A 200 -24.43 -20.21 2.29
C SER A 200 -25.11 -19.12 1.46
N LYS A 201 -24.34 -18.30 0.73
CA LYS A 201 -24.84 -17.13 -0.01
C LYS A 201 -25.17 -17.45 -1.46
N SER A 202 -26.08 -16.68 -2.05
CA SER A 202 -26.32 -16.72 -3.49
C SER A 202 -25.14 -16.10 -4.27
N TYR A 203 -25.10 -16.35 -5.58
CA TYR A 203 -24.14 -15.71 -6.47
C TYR A 203 -24.28 -14.18 -6.45
N GLU A 204 -25.52 -13.69 -6.50
CA GLU A 204 -25.85 -12.26 -6.46
C GLU A 204 -25.44 -11.64 -5.13
N GLU A 205 -25.75 -12.28 -4.00
CA GLU A 205 -25.35 -11.80 -2.67
C GLU A 205 -23.83 -11.76 -2.53
N THR A 206 -23.12 -12.75 -3.09
CA THR A 206 -21.66 -12.77 -3.06
C THR A 206 -21.07 -11.64 -3.91
N CYS A 207 -21.61 -11.40 -5.11
CA CYS A 207 -21.18 -10.28 -5.95
C CYS A 207 -21.44 -8.92 -5.29
N GLU A 208 -22.59 -8.75 -4.62
CA GLU A 208 -22.90 -7.53 -3.88
C GLU A 208 -21.94 -7.32 -2.70
N ARG A 209 -21.58 -8.38 -1.98
CA ARG A 209 -20.56 -8.30 -0.91
C ARG A 209 -19.19 -7.87 -1.44
N ILE A 210 -18.78 -8.41 -2.60
CA ILE A 210 -17.53 -7.99 -3.27
C ILE A 210 -17.63 -6.52 -3.70
N ALA A 211 -18.78 -6.08 -4.22
CA ALA A 211 -19.00 -4.69 -4.60
C ALA A 211 -18.86 -3.75 -3.41
N ASN A 212 -19.51 -4.08 -2.29
CA ASN A 212 -19.44 -3.31 -1.05
C ASN A 212 -18.01 -3.21 -0.51
N ALA A 213 -17.27 -4.32 -0.51
CA ALA A 213 -15.87 -4.32 -0.08
C ALA A 213 -14.97 -3.50 -1.03
N SER A 214 -15.23 -3.55 -2.33
CA SER A 214 -14.51 -2.74 -3.33
C SER A 214 -14.81 -1.25 -3.16
N GLU A 215 -16.06 -0.89 -2.91
CA GLU A 215 -16.45 0.50 -2.65
C GLU A 215 -15.78 1.02 -1.38
N PHE A 216 -15.78 0.23 -0.30
CA PHE A 216 -15.09 0.59 0.93
C PHE A 216 -13.56 0.75 0.74
N GLU A 217 -12.92 -0.17 0.04
CA GLU A 217 -11.49 -0.07 -0.32
C GLU A 217 -11.21 1.22 -1.10
N SER A 218 -12.04 1.54 -2.09
CA SER A 218 -11.90 2.74 -2.92
C SER A 218 -12.06 4.03 -2.13
N ILE A 219 -12.97 4.08 -1.14
CA ILE A 219 -13.09 5.24 -0.27
C ILE A 219 -11.82 5.39 0.59
N LEU A 220 -11.30 4.31 1.18
CA LEU A 220 -10.06 4.35 1.96
C LEU A 220 -8.86 4.81 1.13
N GLN A 221 -8.73 4.30 -0.11
CA GLN A 221 -7.66 4.74 -1.01
C GLN A 221 -7.84 6.19 -1.46
N THR A 222 -9.09 6.65 -1.65
CA THR A 222 -9.38 8.06 -1.93
C THR A 222 -8.90 8.95 -0.79
N GLU A 223 -9.12 8.56 0.47
CA GLU A 223 -8.66 9.28 1.66
C GLU A 223 -7.13 9.24 1.81
N ARG A 224 -6.50 8.11 1.52
CA ARG A 224 -5.03 8.01 1.47
C ARG A 224 -4.43 8.95 0.43
N GLU A 225 -4.97 8.94 -0.78
CA GLU A 225 -4.52 9.82 -1.86
C GLU A 225 -4.78 11.30 -1.55
N ASN A 226 -5.86 11.56 -0.84
CA ASN A 226 -6.21 12.87 -0.32
C ASN A 226 -5.17 13.40 0.67
N GLU A 227 -4.68 12.58 1.60
CA GLU A 227 -3.56 12.92 2.48
C GLU A 227 -2.25 13.07 1.68
N ILE A 228 -1.99 12.20 0.70
CA ILE A 228 -0.81 12.31 -0.18
C ILE A 228 -0.73 13.69 -0.86
N LEU A 229 -1.84 14.18 -1.42
CA LEU A 229 -1.88 15.47 -2.10
C LEU A 229 -1.56 16.65 -1.16
N GLU A 230 -2.02 16.59 0.09
CA GLU A 230 -1.71 17.61 1.10
C GLU A 230 -0.26 17.48 1.58
N ASN A 231 0.21 16.27 1.85
CA ASN A 231 1.58 16.00 2.26
C ASN A 231 2.60 16.42 1.20
N MET A 232 2.27 16.26 -0.09
CA MET A 232 3.09 16.77 -1.20
C MET A 232 3.32 18.28 -1.07
N LYS A 233 2.28 19.05 -0.73
CA LYS A 233 2.36 20.50 -0.54
C LYS A 233 3.17 20.86 0.70
N THR A 234 2.82 20.28 1.85
CA THR A 234 3.45 20.63 3.13
C THR A 234 4.91 20.18 3.20
N ASN A 235 5.22 18.98 2.73
CA ASN A 235 6.57 18.44 2.83
C ASN A 235 7.52 19.13 1.83
N LEU A 236 7.01 19.54 0.66
CA LEU A 236 7.81 20.33 -0.28
C LEU A 236 8.05 21.75 0.25
N LEU A 237 7.07 22.37 0.90
CA LEU A 237 7.26 23.66 1.59
C LEU A 237 8.35 23.58 2.66
N GLU A 238 8.30 22.53 3.50
CA GLU A 238 9.32 22.27 4.52
C GLU A 238 10.70 22.08 3.88
N LEU A 239 10.82 21.24 2.85
CA LEU A 239 12.07 21.02 2.13
C LEU A 239 12.65 22.31 1.54
N LEU A 240 11.83 23.12 0.86
CA LEU A 240 12.28 24.37 0.25
C LEU A 240 12.73 25.39 1.30
N LYS A 241 12.12 25.39 2.51
CA LYS A 241 12.58 26.21 3.63
C LYS A 241 13.89 25.73 4.22
N GLU A 242 14.06 24.41 4.34
CA GLU A 242 15.30 23.78 4.82
C GLU A 242 16.46 23.93 3.83
N LYS A 243 16.16 23.97 2.53
CA LYS A 243 17.12 24.03 1.43
C LYS A 243 16.83 25.19 0.47
N PRO A 244 17.15 26.45 0.89
CA PRO A 244 16.90 27.63 0.06
C PRO A 244 17.61 27.63 -1.29
N GLU A 245 18.65 26.81 -1.47
CA GLU A 245 19.29 26.59 -2.77
C GLU A 245 18.33 26.00 -3.81
N LEU A 246 17.41 25.12 -3.41
CA LEU A 246 16.41 24.52 -4.31
C LEU A 246 15.39 25.55 -4.82
N GLN A 247 15.18 26.64 -4.07
CA GLN A 247 14.32 27.74 -4.51
C GLN A 247 14.90 28.54 -5.67
N LYS A 248 16.20 28.40 -5.95
CA LYS A 248 16.91 29.12 -7.01
C LYS A 248 16.99 28.32 -8.31
N GLU A 249 16.62 27.04 -8.28
CA GLU A 249 16.58 26.21 -9.47
C GLU A 249 15.51 26.72 -10.44
N GLU A 250 15.79 26.65 -11.74
CA GLU A 250 14.78 27.01 -12.74
C GLU A 250 13.65 25.97 -12.76
N ASN A 251 14.04 24.69 -12.71
CA ASN A 251 13.13 23.54 -12.76
C ASN A 251 13.51 22.57 -11.66
N LEU A 252 12.55 22.25 -10.78
CA LEU A 252 12.71 21.25 -9.73
C LEU A 252 11.99 19.97 -10.14
N LYS A 253 12.76 18.94 -10.49
CA LYS A 253 12.26 17.70 -11.09
C LYS A 253 12.03 16.62 -10.05
N ILE A 254 10.79 16.18 -9.95
CA ILE A 254 10.34 15.18 -8.99
C ILE A 254 10.03 13.87 -9.72
N LEU A 255 10.60 12.76 -9.25
CA LEU A 255 10.10 11.42 -9.58
C LEU A 255 9.19 10.92 -8.47
N PHE A 256 7.90 10.75 -8.79
CA PHE A 256 6.93 10.15 -7.89
C PHE A 256 6.58 8.74 -8.38
N THR A 257 7.03 7.73 -7.65
CA THR A 257 6.71 6.32 -7.94
C THR A 257 5.55 5.85 -7.08
N ILE A 258 4.54 5.27 -7.72
CA ILE A 258 3.36 4.74 -7.02
C ILE A 258 2.68 3.62 -7.81
N GLY A 259 1.94 2.79 -7.11
CA GLY A 259 1.19 1.67 -7.62
C GLY A 259 0.22 2.10 -8.71
N SER A 260 0.17 1.33 -9.79
CA SER A 260 -0.56 1.72 -11.01
C SER A 260 -2.05 2.03 -10.84
N PHE A 261 -2.72 1.61 -9.76
CA PHE A 261 -4.13 1.95 -9.55
C PHE A 261 -4.34 3.39 -9.06
N HIS A 262 -3.31 4.04 -8.50
CA HIS A 262 -3.33 5.40 -7.95
C HIS A 262 -3.33 6.52 -9.00
N THR A 263 -3.87 6.27 -10.18
CA THR A 263 -3.92 7.24 -11.30
C THR A 263 -4.70 8.51 -10.97
N ARG A 264 -5.56 8.49 -9.95
CA ARG A 264 -6.33 9.65 -9.51
C ARG A 264 -5.41 10.78 -9.02
N LEU A 265 -4.29 10.50 -8.35
CA LEU A 265 -3.31 11.51 -7.94
C LEU A 265 -2.85 12.39 -9.12
N TYR A 266 -2.44 11.75 -10.23
CA TYR A 266 -2.06 12.45 -11.45
C TYR A 266 -3.21 13.32 -11.98
N HIS A 267 -4.44 12.79 -12.01
CA HIS A 267 -5.59 13.52 -12.53
C HIS A 267 -5.96 14.72 -11.66
N GLU A 268 -5.89 14.58 -10.34
CA GLU A 268 -6.14 15.67 -9.39
C GLU A 268 -5.06 16.74 -9.48
N MET A 269 -3.79 16.36 -9.47
CA MET A 269 -2.70 17.34 -9.64
C MET A 269 -2.78 18.06 -10.99
N LYS A 270 -3.10 17.34 -12.08
CA LYS A 270 -3.27 17.96 -13.40
C LYS A 270 -4.46 18.93 -13.43
N LYS A 271 -5.58 18.57 -12.80
CA LYS A 271 -6.79 19.40 -12.70
C LYS A 271 -6.53 20.67 -11.89
N SER A 272 -5.72 20.59 -10.84
CA SER A 272 -5.25 21.73 -10.04
C SER A 272 -4.19 22.59 -10.73
N GLY A 273 -3.86 22.34 -12.01
CA GLY A 273 -2.92 23.18 -12.77
C GLY A 273 -1.43 22.85 -12.58
N ASN A 274 -1.09 21.77 -11.86
CA ASN A 274 0.31 21.39 -11.66
C ASN A 274 0.98 20.88 -12.96
N ASN A 275 2.28 21.14 -13.09
CA ASN A 275 3.11 20.61 -14.17
C ASN A 275 3.44 19.13 -13.92
N VAL A 276 2.54 18.25 -14.38
CA VAL A 276 2.64 16.81 -14.18
C VAL A 276 2.66 16.03 -15.49
N SER A 277 3.52 15.01 -15.52
CA SER A 277 3.58 13.98 -16.57
C SER A 277 3.40 12.59 -15.94
N ARG A 278 3.15 11.57 -16.78
CA ARG A 278 3.03 10.19 -16.31
C ARG A 278 3.59 9.19 -17.29
N GLU A 279 4.04 8.07 -16.74
CA GLU A 279 4.46 6.89 -17.45
C GLU A 279 3.93 5.64 -16.72
N PHE A 280 3.69 4.56 -17.46
CA PHE A 280 3.43 3.24 -16.91
C PHE A 280 4.60 2.31 -17.21
N GLN A 281 4.82 1.30 -16.37
CA GLN A 281 5.87 0.28 -16.59
C GLN A 281 5.80 -0.44 -17.95
N SER A 282 4.63 -0.45 -18.59
CA SER A 282 4.46 -1.01 -19.93
C SER A 282 3.42 -0.24 -20.72
N SER A 283 3.54 -0.28 -22.06
CA SER A 283 2.57 0.32 -22.98
C SER A 283 2.20 -0.68 -24.08
N PRO A 284 0.92 -1.08 -24.22
CA PRO A 284 -0.22 -0.68 -23.39
C PRO A 284 -0.17 -1.31 -21.98
N TYR A 285 -0.49 -0.53 -20.94
CA TYR A 285 -0.62 -1.06 -19.59
C TYR A 285 -1.95 -1.79 -19.41
N THR A 286 -1.88 -3.04 -18.93
CA THR A 286 -3.08 -3.84 -18.66
C THR A 286 -3.28 -3.94 -17.15
N PHE A 287 -4.34 -3.32 -16.66
CA PHE A 287 -4.69 -3.37 -15.24
C PHE A 287 -5.14 -4.78 -14.84
N HIS A 288 -4.63 -5.25 -13.70
CA HIS A 288 -5.24 -6.39 -13.02
C HIS A 288 -6.70 -6.04 -12.69
N PRO A 289 -7.67 -6.96 -12.82
CA PRO A 289 -9.09 -6.63 -12.66
C PRO A 289 -9.45 -5.96 -11.34
N ARG A 290 -8.79 -6.34 -10.24
CA ARG A 290 -8.94 -5.64 -8.96
C ARG A 290 -8.57 -4.15 -9.07
N MET A 291 -7.44 -3.83 -9.69
CA MET A 291 -7.03 -2.45 -9.92
C MET A 291 -7.97 -1.74 -10.91
N ALA A 292 -8.55 -2.47 -11.87
CA ALA A 292 -9.53 -1.91 -12.79
C ALA A 292 -10.83 -1.53 -12.06
N VAL A 293 -11.29 -2.32 -11.10
CA VAL A 293 -12.45 -2.01 -10.24
C VAL A 293 -12.24 -0.68 -9.53
N GLU A 294 -11.13 -0.53 -8.81
CA GLU A 294 -10.78 0.73 -8.11
C GLU A 294 -10.86 1.94 -9.04
N ARG A 295 -10.23 1.84 -10.22
CA ARG A 295 -10.27 2.90 -11.22
C ARG A 295 -11.67 3.18 -11.75
N VAL A 296 -12.48 2.14 -11.97
CA VAL A 296 -13.87 2.32 -12.41
C VAL A 296 -14.68 3.02 -11.32
N ILE A 297 -14.50 2.69 -10.04
CA ILE A 297 -15.17 3.39 -8.94
C ILE A 297 -14.77 4.87 -8.95
N HIS A 298 -13.47 5.18 -8.99
CA HIS A 298 -12.98 6.57 -8.98
C HIS A 298 -13.49 7.42 -10.15
N PHE A 299 -13.58 6.86 -11.36
CA PHE A 299 -13.88 7.66 -12.57
C PHE A 299 -15.30 7.49 -13.11
N LYS A 300 -16.01 6.44 -12.72
CA LYS A 300 -17.34 6.09 -13.25
C LYS A 300 -18.37 5.71 -12.18
N GLY A 301 -17.96 5.62 -10.91
CA GLY A 301 -18.81 5.29 -9.78
C GLY A 301 -18.95 3.79 -9.50
N SER A 302 -19.39 3.47 -8.28
CA SER A 302 -19.54 2.11 -7.76
C SER A 302 -20.53 1.27 -8.56
N GLU A 303 -21.65 1.85 -9.02
CA GLU A 303 -22.63 1.14 -9.85
C GLU A 303 -22.02 0.58 -11.13
N LYS A 304 -21.15 1.34 -11.81
CA LYS A 304 -20.49 0.84 -13.02
C LYS A 304 -19.46 -0.25 -12.70
N ALA A 305 -18.86 -0.19 -11.51
CA ALA A 305 -17.88 -1.18 -11.09
C ALA A 305 -18.51 -2.56 -10.81
N LYS A 306 -19.81 -2.63 -10.50
CA LYS A 306 -20.53 -3.90 -10.26
C LYS A 306 -20.40 -4.91 -11.42
N GLU A 307 -20.25 -4.44 -12.65
CA GLU A 307 -20.00 -5.27 -13.85
C GLU A 307 -18.71 -6.10 -13.78
N TYR A 308 -17.79 -5.79 -12.86
CA TYR A 308 -16.51 -6.47 -12.71
C TYR A 308 -16.51 -7.50 -11.57
N MET A 309 -17.54 -7.52 -10.70
CA MET A 309 -17.61 -8.42 -9.54
C MET A 309 -17.53 -9.91 -9.90
N PRO A 310 -18.16 -10.38 -11.00
CA PRO A 310 -17.96 -11.75 -11.47
C PRO A 310 -16.48 -12.09 -11.69
N LYS A 311 -15.69 -11.18 -12.27
CA LYS A 311 -14.26 -11.43 -12.52
C LYS A 311 -13.44 -11.47 -11.23
N ILE A 312 -13.81 -10.67 -10.23
CA ILE A 312 -13.17 -10.71 -8.92
C ILE A 312 -13.48 -12.04 -8.22
N LEU A 313 -14.73 -12.49 -8.26
CA LEU A 313 -15.14 -13.80 -7.78
C LEU A 313 -14.38 -14.94 -8.50
N LEU A 314 -14.25 -14.84 -9.83
CA LEU A 314 -13.51 -15.81 -10.63
C LEU A 314 -12.04 -15.90 -10.23
N ILE A 315 -11.36 -14.77 -9.98
CA ILE A 315 -9.97 -14.77 -9.48
C ILE A 315 -9.88 -15.57 -8.17
N TRP A 316 -10.83 -15.37 -7.27
CA TRP A 316 -10.87 -16.10 -6.00
C TRP A 316 -11.07 -17.60 -6.22
N LEU A 317 -12.02 -17.99 -7.07
CA LEU A 317 -12.32 -19.40 -7.38
C LEU A 317 -11.12 -20.09 -8.04
N LEU A 318 -10.45 -19.44 -8.99
CA LEU A 318 -9.27 -20.00 -9.66
C LEU A 318 -8.09 -20.18 -8.70
N LYS A 319 -7.92 -19.30 -7.70
CA LYS A 319 -6.93 -19.51 -6.64
C LYS A 319 -7.25 -20.73 -5.77
N ARG A 320 -8.52 -20.99 -5.48
CA ARG A 320 -8.93 -22.22 -4.78
C ARG A 320 -8.63 -23.47 -5.60
N LEU A 321 -8.49 -23.35 -6.91
CA LEU A 321 -7.98 -24.40 -7.81
C LEU A 321 -6.45 -24.46 -7.90
N ASN A 322 -5.73 -23.86 -6.93
CA ASN A 322 -4.26 -23.77 -6.90
C ASN A 322 -3.63 -23.02 -8.07
N MET A 323 -4.40 -22.22 -8.82
CA MET A 323 -3.81 -21.32 -9.80
C MET A 323 -3.06 -20.21 -9.06
N LYS A 324 -1.77 -20.02 -9.38
CA LYS A 324 -0.99 -18.94 -8.75
C LYS A 324 -1.58 -17.61 -9.19
N TYR A 325 -1.62 -16.63 -8.30
CA TYR A 325 -2.21 -15.32 -8.57
C TYR A 325 -1.60 -14.65 -9.81
N GLN A 326 -0.29 -14.76 -9.99
CA GLN A 326 0.45 -14.26 -11.15
C GLN A 326 0.05 -14.89 -12.49
N ASP A 327 -0.52 -16.10 -12.47
CA ASP A 327 -0.96 -16.82 -13.68
C ASP A 327 -2.40 -16.43 -14.09
N ILE A 328 -3.16 -15.78 -13.19
CA ILE A 328 -4.55 -15.35 -13.41
C ILE A 328 -4.55 -14.00 -14.16
N SER A 329 -4.19 -14.05 -15.43
CA SER A 329 -4.16 -12.85 -16.29
C SER A 329 -5.56 -12.44 -16.79
N THR A 330 -5.68 -11.21 -17.29
CA THR A 330 -6.90 -10.74 -17.99
C THR A 330 -7.25 -11.64 -19.18
N LYS A 331 -6.26 -12.25 -19.85
CA LYS A 331 -6.45 -13.23 -20.94
C LYS A 331 -7.04 -14.55 -20.43
N VAL A 332 -6.68 -14.98 -19.23
CA VAL A 332 -7.28 -16.17 -18.60
C VAL A 332 -8.73 -15.87 -18.23
N LEU A 333 -8.96 -14.73 -17.58
CA LEU A 333 -10.29 -14.35 -17.10
C LEU A 333 -11.28 -14.07 -18.23
N SER A 334 -10.84 -13.53 -19.37
CA SER A 334 -11.71 -13.30 -20.54
C SER A 334 -12.23 -14.59 -21.18
N ARG A 335 -11.69 -15.76 -20.82
CA ARG A 335 -12.19 -17.06 -21.29
C ARG A 335 -13.45 -17.51 -20.58
N PHE A 336 -13.83 -16.87 -19.47
CA PHE A 336 -15.03 -17.19 -18.72
C PHE A 336 -16.07 -16.08 -18.92
N SER A 337 -17.31 -16.49 -19.23
CA SER A 337 -18.47 -15.61 -19.11
C SER A 337 -18.91 -15.48 -17.65
N ASP A 338 -19.81 -14.53 -17.39
CA ASP A 338 -20.41 -14.38 -16.07
C ASP A 338 -21.22 -15.64 -15.69
N GLU A 339 -21.90 -16.28 -16.65
CA GLU A 339 -22.61 -17.55 -16.40
C GLU A 339 -21.66 -18.69 -16.04
N GLN A 340 -20.52 -18.79 -16.74
CA GLN A 340 -19.49 -19.77 -16.41
C GLN A 340 -18.90 -19.51 -15.01
N THR A 341 -18.76 -18.25 -14.62
CA THR A 341 -18.34 -17.89 -13.26
C THR A 341 -19.38 -18.32 -12.22
N ARG A 342 -20.67 -18.11 -12.51
CA ARG A 342 -21.80 -18.54 -11.69
C ARG A 342 -21.83 -20.06 -11.54
N GLU A 343 -21.68 -20.82 -12.63
CA GLU A 343 -21.59 -22.28 -12.61
C GLU A 343 -20.46 -22.77 -11.69
N LEU A 344 -19.25 -22.19 -11.85
CA LEU A 344 -18.10 -22.53 -11.03
C LEU A 344 -18.31 -22.20 -9.54
N PHE A 345 -18.99 -21.10 -9.25
CA PHE A 345 -19.37 -20.73 -7.88
C PHE A 345 -20.39 -21.72 -7.29
N GLU A 346 -21.38 -22.16 -8.06
CA GLU A 346 -22.35 -23.16 -7.61
C GLU A 346 -21.71 -24.55 -7.39
N MET A 347 -20.68 -24.91 -8.17
CA MET A 347 -19.85 -26.08 -7.88
C MET A 347 -19.13 -25.93 -6.54
N TYR A 348 -18.50 -24.77 -6.30
CA TYR A 348 -17.83 -24.48 -5.03
C TYR A 348 -18.77 -24.57 -3.82
N LYS A 349 -20.01 -24.05 -3.96
CA LYS A 349 -21.03 -24.13 -2.91
C LYS A 349 -21.44 -25.55 -2.55
N LYS A 350 -21.61 -26.42 -3.56
CA LYS A 350 -22.02 -27.83 -3.38
C LYS A 350 -20.89 -28.71 -2.86
N SER A 351 -19.64 -28.30 -3.08
CA SER A 351 -18.47 -29.05 -2.63
C SER A 351 -18.37 -29.03 -1.10
N GLU A 352 -18.17 -30.19 -0.47
CA GLU A 352 -18.05 -30.28 1.00
C GLU A 352 -16.72 -29.68 1.51
N SER A 353 -15.68 -29.62 0.68
CA SER A 353 -14.37 -29.08 1.02
C SER A 353 -13.70 -28.46 -0.21
N ASP A 354 -12.63 -27.68 0.02
CA ASP A 354 -11.80 -27.15 -1.06
C ASP A 354 -11.14 -28.26 -1.87
N ASP A 355 -10.77 -29.39 -1.24
CA ASP A 355 -10.20 -30.56 -1.94
C ASP A 355 -11.18 -31.17 -2.93
N LYS A 356 -12.45 -31.34 -2.52
CA LYS A 356 -13.50 -31.85 -3.41
C LYS A 356 -13.78 -30.86 -4.53
N PHE A 357 -13.90 -29.58 -4.21
CA PHE A 357 -14.05 -28.53 -5.23
C PHE A 357 -12.92 -28.58 -6.26
N ARG A 358 -11.67 -28.69 -5.81
CA ARG A 358 -10.50 -28.83 -6.70
C ARG A 358 -10.64 -30.02 -7.64
N GLY A 359 -10.96 -31.20 -7.11
CA GLY A 359 -11.12 -32.41 -7.93
C GLY A 359 -12.22 -32.30 -8.99
N GLU A 360 -13.36 -31.70 -8.63
CA GLU A 360 -14.53 -31.57 -9.51
C GLU A 360 -14.35 -30.46 -10.55
N ALA A 361 -13.89 -29.28 -10.13
CA ALA A 361 -13.85 -28.09 -10.97
C ALA A 361 -12.62 -28.02 -11.88
N GLN A 362 -11.53 -28.71 -11.56
CA GLN A 362 -10.31 -28.64 -12.38
C GLN A 362 -10.53 -29.20 -13.78
N THR A 363 -11.29 -30.30 -13.92
CA THR A 363 -11.65 -30.86 -15.23
C THR A 363 -12.52 -29.89 -16.01
N TRP A 364 -13.54 -29.32 -15.37
CA TRP A 364 -14.45 -28.35 -16.00
C TRP A 364 -13.71 -27.10 -16.49
N VAL A 365 -12.79 -26.55 -15.68
CA VAL A 365 -11.96 -25.39 -16.06
C VAL A 365 -11.06 -25.70 -17.27
N VAL A 366 -10.46 -26.89 -17.31
CA VAL A 366 -9.63 -27.33 -18.45
C VAL A 366 -10.46 -27.44 -19.73
N GLU A 367 -11.71 -27.91 -19.65
CA GLU A 367 -12.61 -27.95 -20.80
C GLU A 367 -12.95 -26.56 -21.32
N GLN A 368 -13.20 -25.58 -20.42
CA GLN A 368 -13.43 -24.20 -20.84
C GLN A 368 -12.23 -23.60 -21.58
N PHE A 369 -11.01 -24.02 -21.24
CA PHE A 369 -9.80 -23.61 -21.96
C PHE A 369 -9.64 -24.23 -23.35
N LYS A 370 -10.24 -25.41 -23.60
CA LYS A 370 -10.17 -26.10 -24.90
C LYS A 370 -11.17 -25.54 -25.91
N ASN A 371 -12.35 -25.13 -25.46
CA ASN A 371 -13.47 -24.73 -26.32
C ASN A 371 -13.36 -23.32 -26.94
N LYS A 372 -12.25 -22.59 -26.73
CA LYS A 372 -12.05 -21.20 -27.19
C LYS A 372 -10.74 -20.98 -27.96
N ASN A 373 -10.16 -22.04 -28.54
CA ASN A 373 -9.02 -21.93 -29.47
C ASN A 373 -9.51 -21.94 -30.92
#